data_AF-A0A1B8P775-F1
#
_entry.id   AF-A0A1B8P775-F1
#
_cell.length_a   1.000
_cell.length_b   1.000
_cell.length_c   1.000
_cell.angle_alpha   90.00
_cell.angle_beta   90.00
_cell.angle_gamma   90.00
#
_symmetry.space_group_name_H-M   'P 1'
#
loop_
_entity.id
_entity.type
_entity.pdbx_description
1 polymer ?
#
loop_
_entity_poly.entity_id
_entity_poly.type
_entity_poly.pdbx_seq_one_letter_code
_entity_poly.pdbx_strand_id
1 'polypeptide(L)'
;MKELTAGRGVDHIVEVGGPGTLAQSIEAVRIGGHISLIGVLTGRGGDIPTAKLMAKQARLQGIIVGSRAHQQEMIRGIESLGIEPVIDRHFALDEIAEAFRHQESQKHFGKICLDI
;
A
#
# COMPACT_ATOMS: atom_id res chain seq x y z
N MET A 1 12.64 8.03 -8.44
CA MET A 1 13.05 8.02 -7.02
C MET A 1 14.43 8.60 -6.79
N LYS A 2 15.48 8.18 -7.53
CA LYS A 2 16.83 8.74 -7.36
C LYS A 2 16.85 10.27 -7.52
N GLU A 3 16.25 10.82 -8.56
CA GLU A 3 16.17 12.28 -8.74
C GLU A 3 15.42 12.98 -7.59
N LEU A 4 14.23 12.47 -7.24
CA LEU A 4 13.41 12.99 -6.13
C LEU A 4 14.07 12.90 -4.75
N THR A 5 15.12 12.07 -4.59
CA THR A 5 15.80 11.83 -3.31
C THR A 5 17.29 12.19 -3.37
N ALA A 6 17.73 12.95 -4.38
CA ALA A 6 19.14 13.28 -4.61
C ALA A 6 20.08 12.05 -4.54
N GLY A 7 19.62 10.91 -5.06
CA GLY A 7 20.34 9.64 -5.09
C GLY A 7 20.27 8.80 -3.81
N ARG A 8 19.71 9.32 -2.71
CA ARG A 8 19.66 8.61 -1.40
C ARG A 8 18.74 7.39 -1.43
N GLY A 9 17.62 7.46 -2.15
CA GLY A 9 16.54 6.47 -2.08
C GLY A 9 15.56 6.72 -0.94
N VAL A 10 14.52 5.87 -0.86
CA VAL A 10 13.39 6.04 0.05
C VAL A 10 13.62 5.27 1.37
N ASP A 11 13.27 5.89 2.51
CA ASP A 11 13.37 5.27 3.83
C ASP A 11 12.36 4.12 4.04
N HIS A 12 11.11 4.36 3.65
CA HIS A 12 9.98 3.43 3.81
C HIS A 12 9.20 3.29 2.51
N ILE A 13 8.99 2.05 2.07
CA ILE A 13 8.15 1.72 0.91
C ILE A 13 6.93 0.93 1.38
N VAL A 14 5.74 1.36 0.94
CA VAL A 14 4.49 0.61 1.07
C VAL A 14 4.30 -0.16 -0.24
N GLU A 15 4.52 -1.47 -0.20
CA GLU A 15 4.48 -2.36 -1.37
C GLU A 15 3.12 -3.06 -1.46
N VAL A 16 2.42 -2.84 -2.58
CA VAL A 16 1.05 -3.31 -2.81
C VAL A 16 0.96 -4.26 -4.00
N GLY A 17 1.88 -4.14 -4.97
CA GLY A 17 1.87 -4.96 -6.18
C GLY A 17 2.42 -6.36 -5.95
N GLY A 18 3.43 -6.50 -5.08
CA GLY A 18 4.06 -7.79 -4.79
C GLY A 18 5.10 -8.14 -5.87
N PRO A 19 5.17 -9.40 -6.37
CA PRO A 19 6.26 -9.87 -7.24
C PRO A 19 6.52 -8.99 -8.48
N GLY A 20 5.48 -8.39 -9.07
CA GLY A 20 5.59 -7.56 -10.28
C GLY A 20 6.20 -6.18 -10.05
N THR A 21 6.23 -5.69 -8.81
CA THR A 21 6.74 -4.34 -8.46
C THR A 21 7.87 -4.38 -7.44
N LEU A 22 8.06 -5.49 -6.72
CA LEU A 22 9.03 -5.61 -5.64
C LEU A 22 10.47 -5.35 -6.09
N ALA A 23 10.85 -5.76 -7.31
CA ALA A 23 12.18 -5.49 -7.85
C ALA A 23 12.47 -3.99 -7.98
N GLN A 24 11.47 -3.20 -8.37
CA GLN A 24 11.57 -1.73 -8.43
C GLN A 24 11.63 -1.13 -7.02
N SER A 25 10.85 -1.67 -6.08
CA SER A 25 10.90 -1.25 -4.67
C SER A 25 12.29 -1.49 -4.05
N ILE A 26 12.92 -2.63 -4.34
CA ILE A 26 14.30 -2.93 -3.90
C ILE A 26 15.32 -1.97 -4.55
N GLU A 27 15.13 -1.54 -5.79
CA GLU A 27 15.99 -0.52 -6.40
C GLU A 27 15.81 0.85 -5.72
N ALA A 28 14.56 1.22 -5.44
CA ALA A 28 14.18 2.54 -4.94
C ALA A 28 14.51 2.76 -3.46
N VAL A 29 14.52 1.70 -2.65
CA VAL A 29 14.83 1.81 -1.22
C VAL A 29 16.28 2.24 -0.99
N ARG A 30 16.49 3.08 0.03
CA ARG A 30 17.84 3.42 0.47
C ARG A 30 18.55 2.20 1.05
N ILE A 31 19.88 2.30 1.20
CA ILE A 31 20.62 1.32 1.98
C ILE A 31 20.10 1.33 3.42
N GLY A 32 19.74 0.15 3.95
CA GLY A 32 19.17 -0.02 5.29
C GLY A 32 17.70 0.41 5.44
N GLY A 33 16.98 0.66 4.33
CA GLY A 33 15.57 1.05 4.37
C GLY A 33 14.60 -0.12 4.56
N HIS A 34 13.31 0.20 4.68
CA HIS A 34 12.25 -0.75 5.00
C HIS A 34 11.20 -0.82 3.88
N ILE A 35 10.87 -2.04 3.44
CA ILE A 35 9.80 -2.35 2.50
C ILE A 35 8.72 -3.12 3.27
N SER A 36 7.55 -2.51 3.43
CA SER A 36 6.36 -3.11 4.03
C SER A 36 5.48 -3.69 2.92
N LEU A 37 5.45 -5.01 2.80
CA LEU A 37 4.64 -5.75 1.84
C LEU A 37 3.23 -5.95 2.40
N ILE A 38 2.26 -5.22 1.86
CA ILE A 38 0.86 -5.23 2.30
C ILE A 38 -0.10 -5.85 1.27
N GLY A 39 0.36 -6.09 0.04
CA GLY A 39 -0.46 -6.60 -1.05
C GLY A 39 0.34 -7.35 -2.11
N VAL A 40 -0.37 -8.16 -2.89
CA VAL A 40 0.18 -8.98 -3.99
C VAL A 40 -0.72 -8.85 -5.23
N LEU A 41 -1.06 -7.61 -5.59
CA LEU A 41 -2.00 -7.32 -6.70
C LEU A 41 -1.55 -7.90 -8.05
N THR A 42 -0.24 -8.09 -8.26
CA THR A 42 0.30 -8.57 -9.53
C THR A 42 0.50 -10.09 -9.57
N GLY A 43 0.16 -10.82 -8.50
CA GLY A 43 0.32 -12.28 -8.42
C GLY A 43 1.02 -12.77 -7.15
N ARG A 44 0.96 -14.07 -6.87
CA ARG A 44 1.43 -14.67 -5.59
C ARG A 44 2.84 -15.27 -5.63
N GLY A 45 3.50 -15.28 -6.78
CA GLY A 45 4.83 -15.86 -6.95
C GLY A 45 5.62 -15.16 -8.05
N GLY A 46 6.94 -15.18 -7.93
CA GLY A 46 7.88 -14.59 -8.88
C GLY A 46 9.27 -14.46 -8.29
N ASP A 47 10.25 -14.13 -9.13
CA ASP A 47 11.63 -13.99 -8.71
C ASP A 47 11.86 -12.72 -7.88
N ILE A 48 12.52 -12.89 -6.73
CA ILE A 48 12.93 -11.79 -5.88
C ILE A 48 14.44 -11.59 -6.06
N PRO A 49 14.93 -10.37 -6.39
CA PRO A 49 16.35 -10.11 -6.57
C PRO A 49 17.08 -10.06 -5.21
N THR A 50 17.27 -11.23 -4.58
CA THR A 50 17.80 -11.37 -3.22
C THR A 50 19.21 -10.80 -3.06
N ALA A 51 20.07 -10.93 -4.08
CA ALA A 51 21.40 -10.31 -4.08
C ALA A 51 21.32 -8.78 -3.96
N LYS A 52 20.34 -8.17 -4.63
CA LYS A 52 20.11 -6.73 -4.57
C LYS A 52 19.49 -6.30 -3.25
N LEU A 53 18.54 -7.08 -2.73
CA LEU A 53 17.97 -6.88 -1.40
C LEU A 53 19.07 -6.89 -0.33
N MET A 54 19.99 -7.85 -0.43
CA MET A 54 21.17 -7.97 0.45
C MET A 54 22.12 -6.78 0.29
N ALA A 55 22.46 -6.38 -0.94
CA ALA A 55 23.32 -5.23 -1.21
C ALA A 55 22.72 -3.91 -0.66
N LYS A 56 21.40 -3.79 -0.69
CA LYS A 56 20.67 -2.67 -0.08
C LYS A 56 20.53 -2.80 1.44
N GLN A 57 20.89 -3.93 2.05
CA GLN A 57 20.64 -4.21 3.46
C GLN A 57 19.19 -3.92 3.86
N ALA A 58 18.25 -4.14 2.93
CA ALA A 58 16.88 -3.70 3.09
C ALA A 58 16.08 -4.73 3.89
N ARG A 59 15.21 -4.23 4.78
CA ARG A 59 14.22 -5.06 5.47
C ARG A 59 13.00 -5.23 4.57
N LEU A 60 12.62 -6.48 4.27
CA LEU A 60 11.33 -6.80 3.65
C LEU A 60 10.44 -7.45 4.70
N GLN A 61 9.30 -6.82 5.02
CA GLN A 61 8.38 -7.31 6.04
C GLN A 61 6.97 -7.42 5.47
N GLY A 62 6.41 -8.63 5.53
CA GLY A 62 4.99 -8.86 5.28
C GLY A 62 4.14 -8.33 6.43
N ILE A 63 3.02 -7.68 6.11
CA ILE A 63 2.05 -7.16 7.07
C ILE A 63 0.65 -7.57 6.61
N ILE A 64 -0.12 -8.18 7.51
CA ILE A 64 -1.54 -8.46 7.31
C ILE A 64 -2.27 -7.85 8.48
N VAL A 65 -3.05 -6.79 8.21
CA VAL A 65 -3.79 -6.00 9.20
C VAL A 65 -2.95 -5.63 10.44
N GLY A 66 -3.58 -5.16 11.51
CA GLY A 66 -2.92 -4.78 12.76
C GLY A 66 -3.65 -5.34 13.98
N SER A 67 -3.01 -5.24 15.15
CA SER A 67 -3.67 -5.54 16.42
C SER A 67 -4.71 -4.47 16.76
N ARG A 68 -5.58 -4.75 17.73
CA ARG A 68 -6.49 -3.73 18.29
C ARG A 68 -5.73 -2.49 18.77
N ALA A 69 -4.56 -2.66 19.38
CA ALA A 69 -3.73 -1.54 19.82
C ALA A 69 -3.30 -0.68 18.63
N HIS A 70 -2.83 -1.29 17.54
CA HIS A 70 -2.49 -0.56 16.31
C HIS A 70 -3.69 0.19 15.73
N GLN A 71 -4.88 -0.41 15.74
CA GLN A 71 -6.09 0.25 15.27
C GLN A 71 -6.42 1.50 16.12
N GLN A 72 -6.32 1.40 17.44
CA GLN A 72 -6.56 2.54 18.33
C GLN A 72 -5.52 3.65 18.13
N GLU A 73 -4.26 3.29 17.90
CA GLU A 73 -3.20 4.25 17.57
C GLU A 73 -3.45 4.93 16.22
N MET A 74 -3.86 4.16 15.21
CA MET A 74 -4.22 4.69 13.89
C MET A 74 -5.37 5.70 14.00
N ILE A 75 -6.44 5.39 14.74
CA ILE A 75 -7.58 6.30 14.94
C ILE A 75 -7.12 7.61 15.59
N ARG A 76 -6.34 7.53 16.68
CA ARG A 76 -5.77 8.74 17.32
C ARG A 76 -4.92 9.57 16.36
N GLY A 77 -4.12 8.91 15.51
CA GLY A 77 -3.33 9.57 14.48
C GLY A 77 -4.19 10.28 13.44
N ILE A 78 -5.23 9.61 12.94
CA ILE A 78 -6.19 10.16 11.97
C ILE A 78 -6.87 11.40 12.53
N GLU A 79 -7.40 11.32 13.76
CA GLU A 79 -8.10 12.42 14.42
C GLU A 79 -7.19 13.61 14.68
N SER A 80 -5.98 13.37 15.19
CA SER A 80 -5.03 14.46 15.52
C SER A 80 -4.44 15.16 14.30
N LEU A 81 -4.33 14.47 13.16
CA LEU A 81 -3.83 15.02 11.91
C LEU A 81 -4.94 15.54 10.98
N GLY A 82 -6.21 15.37 11.35
CA GLY A 82 -7.35 15.75 10.50
C GLY A 82 -7.36 15.00 9.16
N ILE A 83 -6.95 13.72 9.15
CA ILE A 83 -6.95 12.92 7.92
C ILE A 83 -8.38 12.52 7.60
N GLU A 84 -8.86 12.94 6.44
CA GLU A 84 -10.18 12.55 5.92
C GLU A 84 -10.05 11.48 4.83
N PRO A 85 -10.98 10.51 4.76
CA PRO A 85 -10.99 9.53 3.69
C PRO A 85 -11.34 10.21 2.36
N VAL A 86 -10.57 9.88 1.31
CA VAL A 86 -10.99 10.21 -0.06
C VAL A 86 -12.10 9.24 -0.46
N ILE A 87 -13.32 9.76 -0.55
CA ILE A 87 -14.51 9.03 -0.97
C ILE A 87 -14.74 9.34 -2.45
N ASP A 88 -14.80 8.29 -3.26
CA ASP A 88 -15.10 8.37 -4.69
C ASP A 88 -16.61 8.54 -4.92
N ARG A 89 -17.42 7.68 -4.29
CA ARG A 89 -18.87 7.60 -4.52
C ARG A 89 -19.59 6.91 -3.37
N HIS A 90 -20.82 7.36 -3.13
CA HIS A 90 -21.81 6.69 -2.29
C HIS A 90 -22.84 5.97 -3.18
N PHE A 91 -23.30 4.82 -2.70
CA PHE A 91 -24.41 4.05 -3.26
C PHE A 91 -25.40 3.72 -2.15
N ALA A 92 -26.68 3.66 -2.44
CA ALA A 92 -27.64 3.10 -1.49
C ALA A 92 -27.38 1.60 -1.30
N LEU A 93 -27.76 1.03 -0.15
CA LEU A 93 -27.55 -0.38 0.13
C LEU A 93 -28.18 -1.32 -0.92
N ASP A 94 -29.34 -0.95 -1.48
CA ASP A 94 -30.01 -1.71 -2.54
C ASP A 94 -29.29 -1.63 -3.90
N GLU A 95 -28.36 -0.68 -4.07
CA GLU A 95 -27.51 -0.52 -5.25
C GLU A 95 -26.16 -1.25 -5.12
N ILE A 96 -25.97 -2.12 -4.12
CA ILE A 96 -24.69 -2.82 -3.84
C ILE A 96 -24.10 -3.52 -5.07
N ALA A 97 -24.94 -4.06 -5.96
CA ALA A 97 -24.48 -4.69 -7.19
C ALA A 97 -23.82 -3.69 -8.16
N GLU A 98 -24.33 -2.45 -8.22
CA GLU A 98 -23.72 -1.37 -9.01
C GLU A 98 -22.42 -0.89 -8.36
N ALA A 99 -22.37 -0.79 -7.03
CA ALA A 99 -21.15 -0.46 -6.30
C ALA A 99 -20.00 -1.42 -6.64
N PHE A 100 -20.27 -2.74 -6.69
CA PHE A 100 -19.27 -3.73 -7.09
C PHE A 100 -18.89 -3.64 -8.57
N ARG A 101 -19.83 -3.38 -9.49
CA ARG A 101 -19.51 -3.14 -10.90
C ARG A 101 -18.60 -1.93 -11.09
N HIS A 102 -18.85 -0.85 -10.35
CA HIS A 102 -17.98 0.34 -10.35
C HIS A 102 -16.59 0.01 -9.82
N GLN A 103 -16.49 -0.76 -8.74
CA GLN A 103 -15.21 -1.25 -8.21
C GLN A 103 -14.44 -2.09 -9.24
N GLU A 104 -15.10 -3.06 -9.86
CA GLU A 104 -14.49 -3.95 -10.87
C GLU A 104 -13.97 -3.19 -12.09
N SER A 105 -14.63 -2.09 -12.46
CA SER A 105 -14.18 -1.23 -13.56
C SER A 105 -12.83 -0.54 -13.30
N GLN A 106 -12.35 -0.52 -12.05
CA GLN A 106 -11.13 0.16 -11.59
C GLN A 106 -11.08 1.67 -11.89
N LYS A 107 -12.24 2.30 -12.13
CA LYS A 107 -12.35 3.75 -12.39
C LYS A 107 -12.43 4.60 -11.13
N HIS A 108 -12.60 3.97 -9.96
CA HIS A 108 -12.74 4.67 -8.69
C HIS A 108 -11.40 5.24 -8.21
N PHE A 109 -11.41 6.44 -7.63
CA PHE A 109 -10.27 6.99 -6.89
C PHE A 109 -10.64 7.19 -5.43
N GLY A 110 -10.09 6.34 -4.55
CA GLY A 110 -10.45 6.32 -3.13
C GLY A 110 -11.45 5.23 -2.79
N LYS A 111 -12.36 5.51 -1.85
CA LYS A 111 -13.29 4.55 -1.26
C LYS A 111 -14.68 4.62 -1.90
N ILE A 112 -15.30 3.47 -2.08
CA ILE A 112 -16.72 3.35 -2.42
C ILE A 112 -17.47 3.06 -1.12
N CYS A 113 -18.51 3.85 -0.84
CA CYS A 113 -19.29 3.76 0.40
C CYS A 113 -20.73 3.30 0.11
N LEU A 114 -21.31 2.57 1.06
CA LEU A 114 -22.73 2.22 1.06
C LEU A 114 -23.43 3.01 2.16
N ASP A 115 -24.55 3.62 1.83
CA ASP A 115 -25.42 4.30 2.79
C ASP A 115 -26.46 3.30 3.33
N ILE A 116 -26.51 3.16 4.66
CA ILE A 116 -27.33 2.18 5.40
C ILE A 116 -28.23 2.84 6.43
#